data_AF-A0A7K3DGQ0-F1
#
_entry.id   AF-A0A7K3DGQ0-F1
#
_cell.length_a   1.000
_cell.length_b   1.000
_cell.length_c   1.000
_cell.angle_alpha   90.00
_cell.angle_beta   90.00
_cell.angle_gamma   90.00
#
_symmetry.space_group_name_H-M   'P 1'
#
loop_
_entity.id
_entity.type
_entity.pdbx_description
1 polymer ?
#
loop_
_entity_poly.entity_id
_entity_poly.type
_entity_poly.pdbx_seq_one_letter_code
_entity_poly.pdbx_strand_id
1 'polypeptide(L)'
;APPAELVLPARLGPRADWFTARALHTFHTAAYTVSAQSNRIGLRTRGPALERATEGELDSEGMVLGAVQVPPDGRPVVFLHDHPTTGGYPVIAVVPEPFLAAAAQAAPGTPLRFVPDTDTDTA
;
A
#
# COMPACT_ATOMS: atom_id res chain seq x y z
N ALA A 1 9.84 -20.71 10.36
CA ALA A 1 10.64 -19.55 9.89
C ALA A 1 9.67 -18.48 9.42
N PRO A 2 9.96 -17.17 9.59
CA PRO A 2 9.16 -16.16 8.92
C PRO A 2 9.16 -16.41 7.41
N PRO A 3 8.07 -16.06 6.69
CA PRO A 3 8.01 -16.23 5.25
C PRO A 3 9.15 -15.44 4.58
N ALA A 4 9.74 -16.02 3.54
CA ALA A 4 10.86 -15.41 2.81
C ALA A 4 10.44 -14.14 2.05
N GLU A 5 9.15 -13.96 1.81
CA GLU A 5 8.53 -12.83 1.13
C GLU A 5 7.18 -12.51 1.79
N LEU A 6 6.91 -11.22 1.99
CA LEU A 6 5.63 -10.72 2.46
C LEU A 6 4.69 -10.51 1.27
N VAL A 7 3.66 -11.33 1.18
CA VAL A 7 2.62 -11.22 0.15
C VAL A 7 1.39 -10.55 0.75
N LEU A 8 0.98 -9.42 0.18
CA LEU A 8 -0.17 -8.64 0.65
C LEU A 8 -1.25 -8.62 -0.44
N PRO A 9 -2.39 -9.31 -0.24
CA PRO A 9 -3.58 -9.07 -1.05
C PRO A 9 -4.01 -7.61 -0.91
N ALA A 10 -4.37 -7.00 -2.02
CA ALA A 10 -4.72 -5.60 -2.08
C ALA A 10 -5.92 -5.41 -3.02
N ARG A 11 -7.03 -4.93 -2.45
CA ARG A 11 -8.22 -4.52 -3.20
C ARG A 11 -8.01 -3.09 -3.68
N LEU A 12 -8.31 -2.79 -4.95
CA LEU A 12 -8.18 -1.42 -5.47
C LEU A 12 -8.98 -0.43 -4.63
N GLY A 13 -8.34 0.70 -4.35
CA GLY A 13 -8.82 1.72 -3.43
C GLY A 13 -9.64 2.80 -4.15
N PRO A 14 -10.17 3.76 -3.39
CA PRO A 14 -11.06 4.80 -3.91
C PRO A 14 -10.39 5.75 -4.90
N ARG A 15 -9.04 5.78 -4.92
CA ARG A 15 -8.24 6.65 -5.80
C ARG A 15 -7.38 5.86 -6.78
N ALA A 16 -7.72 4.60 -7.07
CA ALA A 16 -7.01 3.79 -8.06
C ALA A 16 -7.01 4.45 -9.46
N ASP A 17 -8.08 5.17 -9.80
CA ASP A 17 -8.24 5.98 -11.01
C ASP A 17 -7.30 7.19 -11.09
N TRP A 18 -6.60 7.55 -10.01
CA TRP A 18 -5.60 8.62 -9.99
C TRP A 18 -4.22 8.16 -10.49
N PHE A 19 -4.08 6.88 -10.86
CA PHE A 19 -2.85 6.29 -11.33
C PHE A 19 -3.00 5.76 -12.75
N THR A 20 -1.91 5.74 -13.51
CA THR A 20 -1.94 5.23 -14.89
C THR A 20 -2.21 3.72 -14.89
N ALA A 21 -2.73 3.18 -15.99
CA ALA A 21 -2.88 1.73 -16.15
C ALA A 21 -1.54 0.99 -15.96
N ARG A 22 -0.43 1.61 -16.39
CA ARG A 22 0.93 1.10 -16.15
C ARG A 22 1.28 1.08 -14.66
N ALA A 23 0.89 2.09 -13.90
CA ALA A 23 1.11 2.13 -12.46
C ALA A 23 0.29 1.04 -11.72
N LEU A 24 -0.98 0.83 -12.09
CA LEU A 24 -1.79 -0.27 -11.53
C LEU A 24 -1.17 -1.64 -11.85
N HIS A 25 -0.69 -1.83 -13.08
CA HIS A 25 0.04 -3.04 -13.45
C HIS A 25 1.33 -3.20 -12.64
N THR A 26 2.11 -2.13 -12.50
CA THR A 26 3.37 -2.11 -11.74
C THR A 26 3.11 -2.45 -10.27
N PHE A 27 2.09 -1.87 -9.66
CA PHE A 27 1.71 -2.12 -8.27
C PHE A 27 1.53 -3.62 -7.98
N HIS A 28 0.85 -4.35 -8.87
CA HIS A 28 0.57 -5.79 -8.69
C HIS A 28 1.68 -6.74 -9.17
N THR A 29 2.62 -6.27 -9.99
CA THR A 29 3.63 -7.15 -10.61
C THR A 29 5.05 -6.89 -10.16
N ALA A 30 5.36 -5.70 -9.67
CA ALA A 30 6.70 -5.33 -9.25
C ALA A 30 7.09 -5.99 -7.92
N ALA A 31 8.40 -6.17 -7.75
CA ALA A 31 9.00 -6.51 -6.47
C ALA A 31 9.27 -5.23 -5.66
N TYR A 32 8.83 -5.24 -4.41
CA TYR A 32 9.12 -4.23 -3.41
C TYR A 32 9.96 -4.82 -2.29
N THR A 33 10.48 -3.95 -1.42
CA THR A 33 11.11 -4.34 -0.16
C THR A 33 10.65 -3.43 0.96
N VAL A 34 10.63 -3.96 2.19
CA VAL A 34 10.31 -3.15 3.38
C VAL A 34 11.42 -2.13 3.62
N SER A 35 11.05 -0.87 3.72
CA SER A 35 11.97 0.22 4.02
C SER A 35 12.36 0.24 5.49
N ALA A 36 13.58 0.70 5.78
CA ALA A 36 14.04 0.93 7.15
C ALA A 36 13.31 2.09 7.85
N GLN A 37 12.55 2.89 7.12
CA GLN A 37 11.72 3.97 7.65
C GLN A 37 10.31 3.50 8.09
N SER A 38 10.04 2.21 8.00
CA SER A 38 8.76 1.64 8.45
C SER A 38 8.65 1.67 9.97
N ASN A 39 7.44 1.92 10.48
CA ASN A 39 7.16 1.99 11.91
C ASN A 39 5.68 1.63 12.17
N ARG A 40 5.18 1.84 13.39
CA ARG A 40 3.80 1.52 13.78
C ARG A 40 2.71 2.31 13.02
N ILE A 41 3.08 3.43 12.39
CA ILE A 41 2.15 4.24 11.57
C ILE A 41 1.98 3.60 10.20
N GLY A 42 3.07 3.12 9.58
CA GLY A 42 2.98 2.49 8.27
C GLY A 42 4.20 1.71 7.84
N LEU A 43 3.94 0.66 7.06
CA LEU A 43 4.95 -0.08 6.31
C LEU A 43 5.28 0.71 5.05
N ARG A 44 6.50 1.23 4.97
CA ARG A 44 6.99 1.97 3.82
C ARG A 44 7.74 1.04 2.88
N THR A 45 7.53 1.19 1.58
CA THR A 45 8.20 0.33 0.59
C THR A 45 9.40 1.04 -0.06
N ARG A 46 10.36 0.24 -0.55
CA ARG A 46 11.27 0.64 -1.63
C ARG A 46 10.97 -0.20 -2.86
N GLY A 47 11.10 0.40 -4.03
CA GLY A 47 10.75 -0.22 -5.29
C GLY A 47 10.43 0.84 -6.34
N PRO A 48 9.75 0.46 -7.43
CA PRO A 48 9.35 1.41 -8.45
C PRO A 48 8.33 2.41 -7.91
N ALA A 49 8.47 3.67 -8.36
CA ALA A 49 7.47 4.70 -8.15
C ALA A 49 6.27 4.46 -9.08
N LEU A 50 5.07 4.73 -8.57
CA LEU A 50 3.82 4.62 -9.29
C LEU A 50 3.46 5.98 -9.91
N GLU A 51 3.25 5.97 -11.22
CA GLU A 51 2.93 7.16 -12.00
C GLU A 51 1.47 7.59 -11.77
N ARG A 52 1.28 8.87 -11.39
CA ARG A 52 -0.04 9.48 -11.29
C ARG A 52 -0.59 9.79 -12.68
N ALA A 53 -1.88 9.53 -12.89
CA ALA A 53 -2.61 9.97 -14.08
C ALA A 53 -3.15 11.40 -13.94
N THR A 54 -3.24 11.90 -12.70
CA THR A 54 -3.80 13.21 -12.36
C THR A 54 -2.80 14.00 -11.52
N GLU A 55 -2.59 15.27 -11.82
CA GLU A 55 -1.68 16.15 -11.06
C GLU A 55 -2.36 16.91 -9.92
N GLY A 56 -3.69 16.87 -9.85
CA GLY A 56 -4.49 17.58 -8.85
C GLY A 56 -4.16 17.22 -7.41
N GLU A 57 -4.47 18.16 -6.51
CA GLU A 57 -4.40 17.97 -5.06
C GLU A 57 -5.62 17.21 -4.57
N LEU A 58 -5.42 16.36 -3.56
CA LEU A 58 -6.50 15.63 -2.89
C LEU A 58 -6.86 16.35 -1.60
N ASP A 59 -8.13 16.70 -1.44
CA ASP A 59 -8.64 17.14 -0.13
C ASP A 59 -8.40 16.04 0.92
N SER A 60 -8.29 16.43 2.18
CA SER A 60 -8.09 15.46 3.26
C SER A 60 -9.28 14.51 3.36
N GLU A 61 -9.02 13.21 3.25
CA GLU A 61 -10.02 12.14 3.33
C GLU A 61 -9.79 11.26 4.55
N GLY A 62 -10.85 10.59 5.01
CA GLY A 62 -10.76 9.60 6.08
C GLY A 62 -9.88 8.42 5.67
N MET A 63 -8.96 8.04 6.54
CA MET A 63 -8.05 6.90 6.32
C MET A 63 -8.52 5.69 7.12
N VAL A 64 -8.37 4.51 6.50
CA VAL A 64 -8.68 3.22 7.12
C VAL A 64 -7.42 2.41 7.34
N LEU A 65 -7.48 1.49 8.31
CA LEU A 65 -6.42 0.52 8.55
C LEU A 65 -6.18 -0.31 7.28
N GLY A 66 -4.91 -0.51 6.92
CA GLY A 66 -4.52 -1.22 5.70
C GLY A 66 -4.58 -0.38 4.42
N ALA A 67 -5.01 0.89 4.47
CA ALA A 67 -4.96 1.77 3.31
C ALA A 67 -3.53 1.87 2.75
N VAL A 68 -3.40 1.69 1.44
CA VAL A 68 -2.14 1.82 0.71
C VAL A 68 -2.11 3.19 0.06
N GLN A 69 -1.49 4.12 0.76
CA GLN A 69 -1.32 5.49 0.30
C GLN A 69 -0.08 5.63 -0.57
N VAL A 70 -0.13 6.47 -1.61
CA VAL A 70 1.03 6.78 -2.46
C VAL A 70 1.33 8.28 -2.34
N PRO A 71 2.36 8.66 -1.57
CA PRO A 71 2.82 10.05 -1.46
C PRO A 71 3.47 10.55 -2.76
N PRO A 72 3.92 11.83 -2.81
CA PRO A 72 4.53 12.42 -4.01
C PRO A 72 5.80 11.71 -4.53
N ASP A 73 6.48 10.91 -3.70
CA ASP A 73 7.62 10.09 -4.12
C ASP A 73 7.20 8.84 -4.92
N GLY A 74 5.89 8.59 -5.05
CA GLY A 74 5.31 7.51 -5.81
C GLY A 74 5.41 6.14 -5.15
N ARG A 75 5.90 6.03 -3.91
CA ARG A 75 6.14 4.73 -3.27
C ARG A 75 4.99 4.35 -2.34
N PRO A 76 4.43 3.13 -2.46
CA PRO A 76 3.36 2.68 -1.57
C PRO A 76 3.75 2.70 -0.10
N VAL A 77 2.83 3.16 0.74
CA VAL A 77 2.86 3.09 2.20
C VAL A 77 1.59 2.41 2.68
N VAL A 78 1.71 1.26 3.35
CA VAL A 78 0.56 0.57 3.96
C VAL A 78 0.36 1.11 5.36
N PHE A 79 -0.80 1.68 5.64
CA PHE A 79 -1.13 2.19 6.97
C PHE A 79 -1.43 1.07 7.98
N LEU A 80 -0.82 1.20 9.15
CA LEU A 80 -0.86 0.26 10.27
C LEU A 80 -1.58 0.89 11.47
N HIS A 81 -1.58 0.24 12.63
CA HIS A 81 -2.46 0.57 13.76
C HIS A 81 -2.35 2.00 14.32
N ASP A 82 -1.23 2.70 14.11
CA ASP A 82 -1.07 4.09 14.55
C ASP A 82 -1.28 5.09 13.38
N HIS A 83 -1.97 4.70 12.31
CA HIS A 83 -2.22 5.55 11.15
C HIS A 83 -3.04 6.80 11.52
N PRO A 84 -2.82 7.94 10.84
CA PRO A 84 -3.65 9.12 11.06
C PRO A 84 -5.10 8.85 10.63
N THR A 85 -6.06 9.55 11.24
CA THR A 85 -7.48 9.42 10.88
C THR A 85 -7.81 10.05 9.52
N THR A 86 -6.97 10.98 9.05
CA THR A 86 -7.11 11.63 7.74
C THR A 86 -5.79 11.68 6.98
N GLY A 87 -5.86 11.82 5.66
CA GLY A 87 -4.70 11.94 4.78
C GLY A 87 -5.02 12.64 3.47
N GLY A 88 -4.02 13.32 2.90
CA GLY A 88 -4.15 14.10 1.66
C GLY A 88 -3.43 13.51 0.46
N TYR A 89 -3.09 12.22 0.50
CA TYR A 89 -2.47 11.53 -0.64
C TYR A 89 -3.35 10.37 -1.11
N PRO A 90 -3.37 10.07 -2.43
CA PRO A 90 -4.26 9.08 -3.00
C PRO A 90 -4.01 7.68 -2.45
N VAL A 91 -5.10 7.00 -2.13
CA VAL A 91 -5.12 5.59 -1.71
C VAL A 91 -5.36 4.73 -2.94
N ILE A 92 -4.32 4.02 -3.38
CA ILE A 92 -4.37 3.15 -4.57
C ILE A 92 -5.07 1.82 -4.29
N ALA A 93 -4.97 1.32 -3.05
CA ALA A 93 -5.49 0.03 -2.64
C ALA A 93 -5.72 -0.03 -1.12
N VAL A 94 -6.38 -1.08 -0.65
CA VAL A 94 -6.52 -1.43 0.77
C VAL A 94 -6.12 -2.89 0.95
N VAL A 95 -5.23 -3.14 1.92
CA VAL A 95 -4.83 -4.49 2.35
C VAL A 95 -5.79 -4.96 3.44
N PRO A 96 -6.40 -6.14 3.32
CA PRO A 96 -7.30 -6.67 4.35
C PRO A 96 -6.58 -6.89 5.69
N GLU A 97 -7.31 -6.65 6.79
CA GLU A 97 -6.79 -6.68 8.15
C GLU A 97 -6.01 -7.97 8.53
N PRO A 98 -6.43 -9.19 8.14
CA PRO A 98 -5.70 -10.42 8.49
C PRO A 98 -4.23 -10.44 8.04
N PHE A 99 -3.87 -9.66 7.03
CA PHE A 99 -2.50 -9.61 6.50
C PHE A 99 -1.63 -8.53 7.17
N LEU A 100 -2.24 -7.63 7.97
CA LEU A 100 -1.54 -6.51 8.57
C LEU A 100 -0.68 -6.90 9.77
N ALA A 101 -1.00 -7.99 10.45
CA ALA A 101 -0.15 -8.53 11.52
C ALA A 101 1.23 -8.93 10.98
N ALA A 102 1.27 -9.60 9.82
CA ALA A 102 2.52 -9.95 9.15
C ALA A 102 3.27 -8.71 8.65
N ALA A 103 2.54 -7.74 8.07
CA ALA A 103 3.12 -6.46 7.66
C ALA A 103 3.77 -5.71 8.83
N ALA A 104 3.11 -5.63 9.99
CA ALA A 104 3.62 -4.94 11.17
C ALA A 104 4.88 -5.59 11.78
N GLN A 105 5.13 -6.88 11.51
CA GLN A 105 6.30 -7.61 11.98
C GLN A 105 7.43 -7.71 10.94
N ALA A 106 7.22 -7.23 9.72
CA ALA A 106 8.19 -7.38 8.65
C ALA A 106 9.44 -6.52 8.88
N ALA A 107 10.61 -7.14 8.84
CA ALA A 107 11.88 -6.45 9.04
C ALA A 107 12.29 -5.64 7.79
N PRO A 108 13.07 -4.55 7.94
CA PRO A 108 13.66 -3.85 6.80
C PRO A 108 14.41 -4.81 5.87
N GLY A 109 14.19 -4.66 4.56
CA GLY A 109 14.77 -5.53 3.54
C GLY A 109 13.94 -6.78 3.22
N THR A 110 12.88 -7.08 3.97
CA THR A 110 11.95 -8.18 3.63
C THR A 110 11.38 -7.93 2.23
N PRO A 111 11.49 -8.90 1.29
CA PRO A 111 10.83 -8.84 0.00
C PRO A 111 9.31 -8.71 0.17
N LEU A 112 8.67 -7.90 -0.66
CA LEU A 112 7.24 -7.62 -0.58
C LEU A 112 6.62 -7.61 -1.97
N ARG A 113 5.43 -8.19 -2.10
CA ARG A 113 4.57 -8.03 -3.29
C ARG A 113 3.13 -7.75 -2.91
N PHE A 114 2.51 -6.84 -3.65
CA PHE A 114 1.06 -6.67 -3.64
C PHE A 114 0.45 -7.57 -4.70
N VAL A 115 -0.55 -8.37 -4.34
CA VAL A 115 -1.29 -9.22 -5.28
C VAL A 115 -2.74 -8.77 -5.32
N PRO A 116 -3.44 -8.92 -6.46
CA PRO A 116 -4.87 -8.66 -6.50
C PRO A 116 -5.57 -9.46 -5.41
N ASP A 117 -6.42 -8.78 -4.64
CA ASP A 117 -7.32 -9.47 -3.72
C ASP A 117 -8.38 -10.23 -4.54
N THR A 118 -8.35 -11.55 -4.45
CA THR A 118 -9.25 -12.44 -5.19
C THR A 118 -10.44 -12.91 -4.36
N ASP A 119 -10.47 -12.58 -3.06
CA ASP A 119 -11.64 -12.85 -2.24
C ASP A 119 -12.77 -11.90 -2.64
N THR A 120 -13.77 -12.49 -3.29
CA THR A 120 -14.97 -11.81 -3.80
C THR A 120 -16.02 -11.62 -2.69
N ASP A 121 -15.71 -11.97 -1.44
CA ASP A 121 -16.68 -11.96 -0.37
C ASP A 121 -16.11 -11.32 0.90
N THR A 122 -16.57 -10.11 1.19
CA THR A 122 -17.04 -9.68 2.51
C THR A 122 -17.71 -8.34 2.28
N ALA A 123 -19.05 -8.38 2.29
CA ALA A 123 -19.93 -7.22 2.38
C ALA A 123 -19.85 -6.55 3.76
#